data_AF-A0A2S2R5H6-F1
#
_entry.id   AF-A0A2S2R5H6-F1
#
_cell.length_a   1.000
_cell.length_b   1.000
_cell.length_c   1.000
_cell.angle_alpha   90.00
_cell.angle_beta   90.00
_cell.angle_gamma   90.00
#
_symmetry.space_group_name_H-M   'P 1'
#
loop_
_entity.id
_entity.type
_entity.pdbx_description
1 polymer ?
#
loop_
_entity_poly.entity_id
_entity_poly.type
_entity_poly.pdbx_seq_one_letter_code
_entity_poly.pdbx_strand_id
1 'polypeptide(L)'
;MRFYLCGGDNIFPVQLLKVGNGTLENENCYISVNHSIEREVNNVEELISAVYPDIFNLSNKSYQWLCERAIISPKNVTTGEINDIILLKFDGHSREYLSIDTVTSTDDAIHYPQEFLNSLSPSGFPPHKLKLKIGAPITLLPNL
;
A
#
# COMPACT_ATOMS: atom_id res chain seq x y z
N MET A 1 10.17 9.99 -7.99
CA MET A 1 9.60 11.22 -7.41
C MET A 1 8.51 10.80 -6.44
N ARG A 2 8.50 11.35 -5.23
CA ARG A 2 7.52 11.04 -4.18
C ARG A 2 6.92 12.34 -3.72
N PHE A 3 5.60 12.38 -3.61
CA PHE A 3 4.87 13.55 -3.16
C PHE A 3 3.96 13.14 -2.03
N TYR A 4 3.88 13.96 -0.98
CA TYR A 4 2.71 13.97 -0.13
C TYR A 4 1.84 15.15 -0.55
N LEU A 5 0.54 14.89 -0.64
CA LEU A 5 -0.41 15.95 -0.91
C LEU A 5 -0.92 16.48 0.43
N CYS A 6 -0.82 17.78 0.63
CA CYS A 6 -1.33 18.43 1.84
C CYS A 6 -2.25 19.59 1.45
N GLY A 7 -3.39 19.69 2.12
CA GLY A 7 -4.31 20.81 1.95
C GLY A 7 -5.37 20.83 3.05
N GLY A 8 -5.79 22.03 3.43
CA GLY A 8 -6.98 22.29 4.25
C GLY A 8 -8.07 23.06 3.50
N ASP A 9 -7.79 23.45 2.25
CA ASP A 9 -8.65 24.29 1.44
C ASP A 9 -9.46 23.45 0.46
N ASN A 10 -10.62 23.96 0.03
CA ASN A 10 -11.54 23.30 -0.92
C ASN A 10 -10.90 22.88 -2.26
N ILE A 11 -9.67 23.32 -2.56
CA ILE A 11 -8.92 23.01 -3.78
C ILE A 11 -8.44 21.55 -3.78
N PHE A 12 -7.96 21.03 -2.65
CA PHE A 12 -7.41 19.68 -2.54
C PHE A 12 -8.42 18.58 -2.93
N PRO A 13 -9.62 18.48 -2.30
CA PRO A 13 -10.57 17.44 -2.63
C PRO A 13 -11.10 17.58 -4.07
N VAL A 14 -11.28 18.81 -4.57
CA VAL A 14 -11.75 19.06 -5.95
C VAL A 14 -10.73 18.55 -6.97
N GLN A 15 -9.45 18.80 -6.77
CA GLN A 15 -8.42 18.28 -7.69
C GLN A 15 -8.32 16.76 -7.62
N LEU A 16 -8.34 16.17 -6.42
CA LEU A 16 -8.32 14.73 -6.25
C LEU A 16 -9.50 14.04 -6.95
N LEU A 17 -10.70 14.64 -6.86
CA LEU A 17 -11.88 14.16 -7.59
C LEU A 17 -11.69 14.23 -9.11
N LYS A 18 -11.08 15.30 -9.62
CA LYS A 18 -10.81 15.40 -11.06
C LYS A 18 -9.80 14.37 -11.54
N VAL A 19 -8.79 14.02 -10.72
CA VAL A 19 -7.86 12.91 -10.98
C VAL A 19 -8.64 11.59 -11.04
N GLY A 20 -9.43 11.29 -10.01
CA GLY A 20 -10.19 10.04 -9.91
C GLY A 20 -11.22 9.87 -11.03
N ASN A 21 -11.83 10.97 -11.48
CA ASN A 21 -12.79 10.96 -12.59
C ASN A 21 -12.13 10.98 -13.98
N GLY A 22 -10.81 11.12 -14.07
CA GLY A 22 -10.11 11.24 -15.35
C GLY A 22 -10.44 12.53 -16.13
N THR A 23 -10.86 13.58 -15.43
CA THR A 23 -11.26 14.88 -16.04
C THR A 23 -10.17 15.95 -15.99
N LEU A 24 -9.01 15.64 -15.41
CA LEU A 24 -7.84 16.52 -15.48
C LEU A 24 -7.25 16.48 -16.88
N GLU A 25 -6.82 17.65 -17.34
CA GLU A 25 -6.10 17.78 -18.61
C GLU A 25 -4.78 17.02 -18.50
N ASN A 26 -4.55 16.12 -19.45
CA ASN A 26 -3.34 15.34 -19.55
C ASN A 26 -2.47 15.94 -20.65
N GLU A 27 -1.33 16.50 -20.29
CA GLU A 27 -0.31 16.90 -21.26
C GLU A 27 0.72 15.77 -21.36
N ASN A 28 0.92 15.21 -22.56
CA ASN A 28 1.93 14.16 -22.81
C ASN A 28 1.84 12.94 -21.86
N CYS A 29 0.62 12.52 -21.50
CA CYS A 29 0.36 11.44 -20.54
C CYS A 29 0.76 11.72 -19.09
N TYR A 30 1.05 12.98 -18.74
CA TYR A 30 1.26 13.42 -17.36
C TYR A 30 0.04 14.17 -16.84
N ILE A 31 -0.31 13.88 -15.59
CA ILE A 31 -1.32 14.61 -14.85
C ILE A 31 -0.64 15.78 -14.16
N SER A 32 -1.00 17.00 -14.54
CA SER A 32 -0.50 18.22 -13.89
C SER A 32 -1.36 18.54 -12.67
N VAL A 33 -0.82 18.29 -11.48
CA VAL A 33 -1.45 18.67 -10.21
C VAL A 33 -0.90 20.04 -9.78
N ASN A 34 -1.69 20.83 -9.05
CA ASN A 34 -1.24 22.15 -8.63
C ASN A 34 -0.13 22.03 -7.58
N HIS A 35 1.03 22.60 -7.87
CA HIS A 35 2.20 22.59 -6.97
C HIS A 35 1.94 23.20 -5.58
N SER A 36 0.85 23.95 -5.40
CA SER A 36 0.45 24.49 -4.09
C SER A 36 0.02 23.41 -3.10
N ILE A 37 -0.45 22.25 -3.58
CA ILE A 37 -0.87 21.11 -2.75
C ILE A 37 0.16 19.98 -2.72
N GLU A 38 1.22 20.08 -3.53
CA GLU A 38 2.27 19.06 -3.63
C GLU A 38 3.48 19.44 -2.80
N ARG A 39 4.00 18.47 -2.07
CA ARG A 39 5.27 18.59 -1.36
C ARG A 39 6.14 17.39 -1.73
N GLU A 40 7.24 17.68 -2.42
CA GLU A 40 8.21 16.66 -2.78
C GLU A 40 8.95 16.17 -1.52
N VAL A 41 9.16 14.87 -1.44
CA VAL A 41 9.95 14.22 -0.38
C VAL A 41 11.02 13.34 -0.99
N ASN A 42 12.15 13.24 -0.29
CA ASN A 42 13.37 12.69 -0.85
C ASN A 42 13.43 11.16 -0.70
N ASN A 43 12.80 10.61 0.34
CA ASN A 43 12.83 9.18 0.65
C ASN A 43 11.48 8.67 1.20
N VAL A 44 11.40 7.35 1.40
CA VAL A 44 10.17 6.66 1.84
C VAL A 44 9.86 6.97 3.30
N GLU A 45 10.85 7.04 4.18
CA GLU A 45 10.70 7.35 5.59
C GLU A 45 10.13 8.76 5.81
N GLU A 46 10.57 9.73 5.02
CA GLU A 46 10.03 11.10 5.02
C GLU A 46 8.57 11.11 4.57
N LEU A 47 8.23 10.35 3.51
CA LEU A 47 6.84 10.18 3.06
C LEU A 47 5.96 9.57 4.16
N ILE A 48 6.42 8.48 4.79
CA ILE A 48 5.70 7.79 5.86
C ILE A 48 5.50 8.74 7.04
N SER A 49 6.54 9.48 7.43
CA SER A 49 6.48 10.41 8.56
C SER A 49 5.56 11.61 8.29
N ALA A 50 5.49 12.05 7.03
CA ALA A 50 4.59 13.13 6.60
C ALA A 50 3.12 12.68 6.62
N VAL A 51 2.82 11.47 6.14
CA VAL A 51 1.43 10.95 6.07
C VAL A 51 0.96 10.42 7.43
N TYR A 52 1.81 9.69 8.14
CA TYR A 52 1.54 9.08 9.44
C TYR A 52 2.47 9.67 10.51
N PRO A 53 2.22 10.91 10.95
CA PRO A 53 3.00 11.50 12.04
C PRO A 53 2.81 10.68 13.31
N ASP A 54 3.89 10.44 14.07
CA ASP A 54 3.86 9.63 15.30
C ASP A 54 3.46 8.15 15.06
N ILE A 55 3.94 7.57 13.95
CA ILE A 55 3.69 6.16 13.58
C ILE A 55 4.15 5.16 14.64
N PHE A 56 5.11 5.49 15.49
CA PHE A 56 5.56 4.58 16.55
C PHE A 56 4.51 4.41 17.67
N ASN A 57 3.55 5.33 17.76
CA ASN A 57 2.51 5.32 18.79
C ASN A 57 1.15 4.88 18.24
N LEU A 58 1.17 4.01 17.22
CA LEU A 58 -0.01 3.51 16.51
C LEU A 58 -1.03 2.84 17.43
N SER A 59 -0.57 2.16 18.47
CA SER A 59 -1.42 1.50 19.48
C SER A 59 -2.35 2.47 20.22
N ASN A 60 -1.98 3.76 20.29
CA ASN A 60 -2.75 4.82 20.91
C ASN A 60 -3.55 5.67 19.90
N LYS A 61 -3.51 5.35 18.60
CA LYS A 61 -4.30 6.06 17.57
C LYS A 61 -5.66 5.40 17.40
N SER A 62 -6.67 6.21 17.08
CA SER A 62 -7.99 5.70 16.73
C SER A 62 -7.99 5.08 15.33
N TYR A 63 -8.95 4.18 15.07
CA TYR A 63 -9.18 3.66 13.71
C TYR A 63 -9.45 4.80 12.70
N GLN A 64 -10.22 5.82 13.10
CA GLN A 64 -10.51 6.99 12.26
C GLN A 64 -9.23 7.71 11.80
N TRP A 65 -8.25 7.85 12.70
CA TRP A 65 -6.97 8.47 12.37
C TRP A 65 -6.24 7.71 11.25
N LEU A 66 -6.33 6.38 11.23
CA LEU A 66 -5.76 5.57 10.14
C LEU A 66 -6.53 5.76 8.82
N CYS A 67 -7.87 5.82 8.88
CA CYS A 67 -8.72 5.92 7.68
C CYS A 67 -8.62 7.25 6.93
N GLU A 68 -8.22 8.33 7.61
CA GLU A 68 -8.04 9.66 7.00
C GLU A 68 -6.76 9.78 6.16
N ARG A 69 -5.93 8.74 6.13
CA ARG A 69 -4.58 8.75 5.57
C ARG A 69 -4.41 7.59 4.60
N ALA A 70 -3.71 7.84 3.51
CA ALA A 70 -3.38 6.82 2.54
C ALA A 70 -2.06 7.14 1.85
N ILE A 71 -1.27 6.09 1.57
CA ILE A 71 -0.15 6.17 0.65
C ILE A 71 -0.54 5.32 -0.56
N ILE A 72 -0.54 5.94 -1.74
CA ILE A 72 -0.93 5.30 -2.99
C ILE A 72 0.30 5.25 -3.90
N SER A 73 0.53 4.09 -4.52
CA SER A 73 1.61 3.88 -5.48
C SER A 73 1.06 3.24 -6.75
N PRO A 74 1.59 3.58 -7.94
CA PRO A 74 1.20 2.94 -9.20
C PRO A 74 1.52 1.45 -9.26
N LYS A 75 2.49 0.97 -8.47
CA LYS A 75 2.95 -0.43 -8.47
C LYS A 75 2.70 -1.09 -7.12
N ASN A 76 2.08 -2.27 -7.15
CA ASN A 76 1.81 -3.09 -5.96
C ASN A 76 3.08 -3.49 -5.21
N VAL A 77 4.19 -3.77 -5.93
CA VAL A 77 5.48 -4.11 -5.31
C VAL A 77 5.95 -2.99 -4.38
N THR A 78 5.93 -1.75 -4.87
CA THR A 78 6.30 -0.57 -4.06
C THR A 78 5.33 -0.35 -2.90
N THR A 79 4.03 -0.60 -3.08
CA THR A 79 3.06 -0.56 -1.97
C THR A 79 3.38 -1.63 -0.92
N GLY A 80 3.76 -2.84 -1.33
CA GLY A 80 4.17 -3.92 -0.43
C GLY A 80 5.39 -3.57 0.41
N GLU A 81 6.43 -3.00 -0.21
CA GLU A 81 7.63 -2.52 0.49
C GLU A 81 7.30 -1.46 1.56
N ILE A 82 6.44 -0.49 1.22
CA ILE A 82 5.99 0.55 2.16
C ILE A 82 5.17 -0.06 3.30
N ASN A 83 4.27 -0.99 2.99
CA ASN A 83 3.47 -1.69 3.99
C ASN A 83 4.34 -2.48 4.96
N ASP A 84 5.40 -3.15 4.47
CA ASP A 84 6.37 -3.86 5.32
C ASP A 84 7.12 -2.89 6.24
N ILE A 85 7.58 -1.74 5.74
CA ILE A 85 8.26 -0.72 6.55
C ILE A 85 7.32 -0.19 7.65
N ILE A 86 6.07 0.11 7.32
CA ILE A 86 5.06 0.58 8.28
C ILE A 86 4.74 -0.51 9.30
N LEU A 87 4.58 -1.77 8.87
CA LEU A 87 4.30 -2.89 9.75
C LEU A 87 5.44 -3.10 10.77
N LEU A 88 6.70 -2.88 10.39
CA LEU A 88 7.83 -2.92 11.32
C LEU A 88 7.69 -1.90 12.47
N LYS A 89 6.99 -0.77 12.27
CA LYS A 89 6.77 0.27 13.27
C LYS A 89 5.69 -0.04 14.30
N PHE A 90 4.82 -1.02 14.06
CA PHE A 90 3.81 -1.44 15.04
C PHE A 90 4.44 -2.16 16.23
N ASP A 91 4.00 -1.79 17.43
CA ASP A 91 4.29 -2.48 18.67
C ASP A 91 3.55 -3.82 18.70
N GLY A 92 4.28 -4.91 18.54
CA GLY A 92 3.69 -6.25 18.56
C GLY A 92 4.58 -7.29 17.90
N HIS A 93 4.40 -8.54 18.31
CA HIS A 93 5.07 -9.66 17.66
C HIS A 93 4.51 -9.86 16.26
N SER A 94 5.40 -9.95 15.28
CA SER A 94 5.05 -10.34 13.92
C SER A 94 4.68 -11.83 13.92
N ARG A 95 3.55 -12.16 13.30
CA ARG A 95 3.18 -13.54 12.96
C ARG A 95 3.17 -13.67 11.44
N GLU A 96 3.85 -14.70 10.95
CA GLU A 96 3.87 -15.02 9.53
C GLU A 96 2.90 -16.17 9.25
N TYR A 97 2.16 -16.05 8.15
CA TYR A 97 1.28 -17.07 7.60
C TYR A 97 1.77 -17.38 6.18
N LEU A 98 1.98 -18.66 5.89
CA LEU A 98 2.45 -19.14 4.59
C LEU A 98 1.27 -19.77 3.84
N SER A 99 1.12 -19.46 2.56
CA SER A 99 0.19 -20.18 1.69
C SER A 99 0.65 -21.62 1.49
N ILE A 100 -0.31 -22.50 1.19
CA ILE A 100 -0.08 -23.90 0.86
C ILE A 100 -0.52 -24.09 -0.58
N ASP A 101 0.24 -23.49 -1.49
CA ASP A 101 -0.02 -23.60 -2.93
C ASP A 101 0.57 -24.91 -3.45
N THR A 102 -0.27 -25.74 -4.07
CA THR A 102 0.13 -27.05 -4.60
C THR A 102 -0.54 -27.31 -5.93
N VAL A 103 0.16 -28.01 -6.83
CA VAL A 103 -0.45 -28.54 -8.05
C VAL A 103 -1.31 -29.78 -7.75
N THR A 104 -2.37 -29.97 -8.52
CA THR A 104 -3.28 -31.11 -8.35
C THR A 104 -2.82 -32.38 -9.08
N SER A 105 -1.97 -32.25 -10.10
CA SER A 105 -1.47 -33.38 -10.89
C SER A 105 0.02 -33.64 -10.59
N THR A 106 0.41 -34.91 -10.61
CA THR A 106 1.80 -35.32 -10.36
C THR A 106 2.73 -34.97 -11.52
N ASP A 107 2.21 -34.92 -12.74
CA ASP A 107 2.99 -34.56 -13.93
C ASP A 107 3.34 -33.06 -13.92
N ASP A 108 2.41 -32.23 -13.45
CA ASP A 108 2.63 -30.79 -13.29
C ASP A 108 3.61 -30.46 -12.16
N ALA A 109 3.82 -31.35 -11.19
CA ALA A 109 4.72 -31.13 -10.06
C ALA A 109 6.19 -30.99 -10.50
N ILE A 110 6.54 -31.58 -11.64
CA ILE A 110 7.87 -31.44 -12.25
C ILE A 110 8.02 -30.08 -12.94
N HIS A 111 6.92 -29.55 -13.49
CA HIS A 111 6.90 -28.31 -14.25
C HIS A 111 6.73 -27.06 -13.38
N TYR A 112 6.08 -27.19 -12.23
CA TYR A 112 5.80 -26.10 -11.31
C TYR A 112 6.32 -26.42 -9.90
N PRO A 113 7.64 -26.24 -9.68
CA PRO A 113 8.23 -26.48 -8.37
C PRO A 113 7.65 -25.53 -7.32
N GLN A 114 7.74 -25.91 -6.05
CA GLN A 114 7.16 -25.14 -4.94
C GLN A 114 7.70 -23.71 -4.89
N GLU A 115 8.99 -23.52 -5.19
CA GLU A 115 9.63 -22.20 -5.23
C GLU A 115 9.01 -21.29 -6.29
N PHE A 116 8.60 -21.86 -7.44
CA PHE A 116 7.90 -21.13 -8.48
C PHE A 116 6.51 -20.73 -8.00
N LEU A 117 5.74 -21.65 -7.42
CA LEU A 117 4.41 -21.36 -6.87
C LEU A 117 4.47 -20.26 -5.80
N ASN A 118 5.41 -20.38 -4.86
CA ASN A 118 5.62 -19.41 -3.78
C ASN A 118 6.05 -18.02 -4.28
N SER A 119 6.55 -17.91 -5.52
CA SER A 119 6.93 -16.64 -6.17
C SER A 119 5.75 -15.93 -6.84
N LEU A 120 4.64 -16.62 -7.05
CA LEU A 120 3.46 -16.06 -7.70
C LEU A 120 2.79 -15.02 -6.81
N SER A 121 2.40 -13.90 -7.42
CA SER A 121 1.63 -12.83 -6.77
C SER A 121 0.48 -12.37 -7.69
N PRO A 122 -0.45 -13.28 -8.04
CA PRO A 122 -1.55 -12.94 -8.92
C PRO A 122 -2.47 -11.90 -8.29
N SER A 123 -3.05 -11.04 -9.13
CA SER A 123 -4.00 -10.03 -8.67
C SER A 123 -5.22 -10.69 -8.01
N GLY A 124 -5.66 -10.15 -6.87
CA GLY A 124 -6.82 -10.67 -6.14
C GLY A 124 -6.50 -11.79 -5.14
N PHE A 125 -5.26 -12.24 -5.03
CA PHE A 125 -4.84 -13.22 -4.02
C PHE A 125 -3.84 -12.62 -3.04
N PRO A 126 -3.83 -13.07 -1.76
CA PRO A 126 -2.78 -12.70 -0.84
C PRO A 126 -1.43 -13.27 -1.30
N PRO A 127 -0.31 -12.62 -0.95
CA PRO A 127 1.02 -13.16 -1.23
C PRO A 127 1.26 -14.48 -0.48
N HIS A 128 2.18 -15.31 -0.99
CA HIS A 128 2.58 -16.56 -0.33
C HIS A 128 2.95 -16.35 1.14
N LYS A 129 3.65 -15.25 1.47
CA LYS A 129 3.98 -14.88 2.83
C LYS A 129 3.17 -13.66 3.26
N LEU A 130 2.27 -13.87 4.22
CA LEU A 130 1.50 -12.80 4.86
C LEU A 130 2.04 -12.55 6.27
N LYS A 131 2.58 -11.36 6.52
CA LYS A 131 3.05 -10.93 7.86
C LYS A 131 2.01 -10.03 8.50
N LEU A 132 1.68 -10.30 9.75
CA LEU A 132 0.68 -9.53 10.52
C LEU A 132 1.21 -9.20 11.91
N LYS A 133 0.75 -8.06 12.45
CA LYS A 133 0.96 -7.65 13.84
C LYS A 133 -0.36 -7.20 14.44
N ILE A 134 -0.49 -7.37 15.76
CA ILE A 134 -1.65 -6.88 16.50
C ILE A 134 -1.74 -5.36 16.34
N GLY A 135 -2.96 -4.87 16.06
CA GLY A 135 -3.23 -3.45 15.84
C GLY A 135 -3.03 -2.96 14.41
N ALA A 136 -2.41 -3.74 13.52
CA ALA A 136 -2.25 -3.37 12.12
C ALA A 136 -3.60 -3.46 11.37
N PRO A 137 -3.99 -2.41 10.60
CA PRO A 137 -5.17 -2.48 9.76
C PRO A 137 -4.97 -3.49 8.62
N ILE A 138 -6.03 -4.22 8.28
CA ILE A 138 -6.05 -5.17 7.17
C ILE A 138 -7.17 -4.81 6.20
N THR A 139 -6.91 -5.05 4.91
CA THR A 139 -7.94 -4.95 3.86
C THR A 139 -8.39 -6.36 3.51
N LEU A 140 -9.69 -6.59 3.53
CA LEU A 140 -10.27 -7.84 3.05
C LEU A 140 -10.32 -7.81 1.53
N LEU A 141 -9.82 -8.86 0.88
CA LEU A 141 -9.98 -9.07 -0.55
C LEU A 141 -11.40 -9.60 -0.83
N PRO A 142 -12.06 -9.17 -1.91
CA PRO A 142 -13.41 -9.61 -2.23
C PRO A 142 -13.45 -11.11 -2.61
N ASN A 143 -14.54 -11.77 -2.23
CA ASN A 143 -14.83 -13.21 -2.31
C ASN A 143 -14.05 -14.08 -1.29
N LEU A 144 -14.69 -14.33 -0.15
CA LEU A 144 -14.37 -15.40 0.79
C LEU A 144 -15.21 -16.63 0.48
#